data_AF-A0A6M0AKM6-F1
#
_entry.id   AF-A0A6M0AKM6-F1
#
_cell.length_a   1.000
_cell.length_b   1.000
_cell.length_c   1.000
_cell.angle_alpha   90.00
_cell.angle_beta   90.00
_cell.angle_gamma   90.00
#
_symmetry.space_group_name_H-M   'P 1'
#
loop_
_entity.id
_entity.type
_entity.pdbx_description
1 polymer ?
#
loop_
_entity_poly.entity_id
_entity_poly.type
_entity_poly.pdbx_seq_one_letter_code
_entity_poly.pdbx_strand_id
1 'polypeptide(L)'
;MFKFAKGKLQTRLRWLLLNLGLLITPVMISAPVEAAEKIYISYGPIEFSLPIAALEVYATVGKVEPSLAFYAGYVKPEEFKQLRQVL
;
A
#
# COMPACT_ATOMS: atom_id res chain seq x y z
N MET A 1 -54.04 -23.63 27.62
CA MET A 1 -53.80 -22.17 27.53
C MET A 1 -52.40 -21.88 28.09
N PHE A 2 -51.34 -22.07 27.30
CA PHE A 2 -49.95 -21.94 27.76
C PHE A 2 -49.35 -20.63 27.22
N LYS A 3 -49.37 -19.59 28.05
CA LYS A 3 -48.67 -18.32 27.81
C LYS A 3 -47.52 -18.20 28.82
N PHE A 4 -46.39 -18.81 28.53
CA PHE A 4 -45.16 -18.56 29.29
C PHE A 4 -43.96 -18.41 28.34
N ALA A 5 -43.06 -17.49 28.70
CA ALA A 5 -41.69 -17.35 28.21
C ALA A 5 -41.37 -16.58 26.92
N LYS A 6 -42.27 -15.77 26.32
CA LYS A 6 -41.87 -14.88 25.20
C LYS A 6 -40.91 -13.76 25.61
N GLY A 7 -41.07 -13.19 26.81
CA GLY A 7 -40.31 -12.00 27.25
C GLY A 7 -38.82 -12.26 27.50
N LYS A 8 -38.47 -13.29 28.27
CA LYS A 8 -37.06 -13.63 28.58
C LYS A 8 -36.28 -14.07 27.33
N LEU A 9 -36.94 -14.77 26.40
CA LEU A 9 -36.32 -15.26 25.17
C LEU A 9 -35.99 -14.11 24.22
N GLN A 10 -36.89 -13.13 24.09
CA GLN A 10 -36.63 -11.93 23.28
C GLN A 10 -35.48 -11.09 23.82
N THR A 11 -35.33 -10.96 25.14
CA THR A 11 -34.20 -10.22 25.72
C THR A 11 -32.88 -10.92 25.41
N ARG A 12 -32.82 -12.25 25.57
CA ARG A 12 -31.62 -13.05 25.27
C ARG A 12 -31.24 -12.98 23.79
N LEU A 13 -32.24 -13.05 22.90
CA LEU A 13 -32.03 -12.92 21.46
C LEU A 13 -31.52 -11.53 21.09
N ARG A 14 -32.02 -10.47 21.74
CA ARG A 14 -31.56 -9.10 21.52
C ARG A 14 -30.11 -8.89 21.95
N TRP A 15 -29.71 -9.48 23.10
CA TRP A 15 -28.31 -9.47 23.55
C TRP A 15 -27.40 -10.29 22.65
N LEU A 16 -27.87 -11.44 22.14
CA LEU A 16 -27.12 -12.23 21.16
C LEU A 16 -26.92 -11.47 19.85
N LEU A 17 -27.94 -10.79 19.34
CA LEU A 17 -27.84 -9.97 18.12
C LEU A 17 -26.91 -8.76 18.30
N LEU A 18 -26.90 -8.13 19.48
CA LEU A 18 -25.96 -7.05 19.83
C LEU A 18 -24.51 -7.53 19.86
N ASN A 19 -24.25 -8.71 20.45
CA ASN A 19 -22.91 -9.32 20.45
C ASN A 19 -22.51 -9.80 19.06
N LEU A 20 -23.45 -10.31 18.27
CA LEU A 20 -23.20 -10.72 16.89
C LEU A 20 -22.86 -9.51 16.01
N GLY A 21 -23.53 -8.37 16.19
CA GLY A 21 -23.22 -7.12 15.50
C GLY A 21 -21.82 -6.58 15.82
N LEU A 22 -21.34 -6.76 17.06
CA LEU A 22 -20.00 -6.33 17.48
C LEU A 22 -18.89 -7.22 16.90
N LEU A 23 -19.17 -8.50 16.63
CA LEU A 23 -18.22 -9.42 15.97
C LEU A 23 -18.04 -9.14 14.47
N ILE A 24 -18.91 -8.32 13.87
CA ILE A 24 -18.87 -7.98 12.44
C ILE A 24 -18.18 -6.64 12.19
N THR A 25 -17.66 -5.95 13.22
CA THR A 25 -16.78 -4.79 12.95
C THR A 25 -15.57 -5.32 12.18
N PRO A 26 -15.42 -4.98 10.88
CA PRO A 26 -14.26 -5.40 10.17
C PRO A 26 -13.11 -4.67 10.84
N VAL A 27 -12.18 -5.44 11.38
CA VAL A 27 -10.85 -4.94 11.67
C VAL A 27 -10.43 -4.28 10.37
N MET A 28 -10.31 -2.95 10.36
CA MET A 28 -9.55 -2.23 9.34
C MET A 28 -8.10 -2.66 9.55
N ILE A 29 -7.81 -3.89 9.17
CA ILE A 29 -6.45 -4.39 9.07
C ILE A 29 -5.90 -3.53 7.94
N SER A 30 -4.95 -2.65 8.27
CA SER A 30 -4.08 -2.06 7.27
C SER A 30 -3.49 -3.21 6.47
N ALA A 31 -4.13 -3.53 5.34
CA ALA A 31 -3.54 -4.43 4.38
C ALA A 31 -2.18 -3.80 4.03
N PRO A 32 -1.10 -4.58 3.97
CA PRO A 32 0.16 -4.08 3.45
C PRO A 32 -0.15 -3.47 2.07
N VAL A 33 0.02 -2.16 1.96
CA VAL A 33 -0.08 -1.49 0.68
C VAL A 33 1.11 -1.96 -0.12
N GLU A 34 0.84 -2.67 -1.21
CA GLU A 34 1.83 -2.97 -2.24
C GLU A 34 2.43 -1.62 -2.68
N ALA A 35 3.74 -1.48 -2.47
CA ALA A 35 4.45 -0.29 -2.91
C ALA A 35 4.35 -0.16 -4.44
N ALA A 36 4.41 1.06 -4.96
CA ALA A 36 4.39 1.25 -6.41
C ALA A 36 5.56 0.50 -7.07
N GLU A 37 5.31 -0.37 -8.03
CA GLU A 37 6.39 -1.09 -8.71
C GLU A 37 7.19 -0.18 -9.66
N LYS A 38 6.56 0.91 -10.12
CA LYS A 38 7.11 1.86 -11.09
C LYS A 38 6.73 3.28 -10.74
N ILE A 39 7.68 4.20 -10.92
CA ILE A 39 7.48 5.64 -10.85
C ILE A 39 7.16 6.12 -12.26
N TYR A 40 6.05 6.83 -12.42
CA TYR A 40 5.65 7.47 -13.67
C TYR A 40 5.96 8.96 -13.59
N ILE A 41 6.69 9.46 -14.57
CA ILE A 41 7.09 10.86 -14.66
C ILE A 41 6.48 11.42 -15.94
N SER A 42 5.45 12.25 -15.80
CA SER A 42 4.79 12.90 -16.93
C SER A 42 5.41 14.28 -17.16
N TYR A 43 5.99 14.51 -18.34
CA TYR A 43 6.57 15.80 -18.76
C TYR A 43 5.91 16.26 -20.06
N GLY A 44 4.87 17.10 -19.92
CA GLY A 44 4.05 17.53 -21.05
C GLY A 44 3.34 16.34 -21.70
N PRO A 45 3.47 16.13 -23.02
CA PRO A 45 2.84 14.99 -23.71
C PRO A 45 3.63 13.68 -23.58
N ILE A 46 4.79 13.68 -22.92
CA ILE A 46 5.67 12.51 -22.79
C ILE A 46 5.52 11.92 -21.38
N GLU A 47 5.41 10.60 -21.29
CA GLU A 47 5.40 9.87 -20.03
C GLU A 47 6.60 8.91 -19.98
N PHE A 48 7.31 8.94 -18.86
CA PHE A 48 8.42 8.04 -18.57
C PHE A 48 8.05 7.09 -17.44
N SER A 49 8.54 5.87 -17.50
CA SER A 49 8.39 4.90 -16.41
C SER A 49 9.75 4.42 -15.92
N LEU A 50 9.93 4.40 -14.60
CA LEU A 50 11.15 3.96 -13.94
C LEU A 50 10.81 2.92 -12.87
N PRO A 51 11.26 1.66 -13.01
CA PRO A 51 11.03 0.63 -11.99
C PRO A 51 11.70 0.98 -10.66
N ILE A 52 10.98 0.80 -9.54
CA ILE A 52 11.55 1.03 -8.20
C ILE A 52 12.71 0.06 -7.93
N ALA A 53 12.61 -1.19 -8.40
CA ALA A 53 13.68 -2.18 -8.27
C ALA A 53 15.02 -1.69 -8.85
N ALA A 54 15.01 -0.89 -9.92
CA ALA A 54 16.24 -0.35 -10.50
C ALA A 54 16.90 0.70 -9.58
N LEU A 55 16.08 1.51 -8.89
CA LEU A 55 16.54 2.46 -7.88
C LEU A 55 17.07 1.74 -6.64
N GLU A 56 16.39 0.68 -6.21
CA GLU A 56 16.80 -0.13 -5.06
C GLU A 56 18.16 -0.82 -5.31
N VAL A 57 18.35 -1.40 -6.49
CA VAL A 57 19.64 -1.98 -6.91
C VAL A 57 20.74 -0.91 -6.92
N TYR A 58 20.42 0.31 -7.36
CA TYR A 58 21.37 1.41 -7.32
C TYR A 58 21.69 1.89 -5.90
N ALA A 59 20.70 1.97 -5.02
CA ALA A 59 20.88 2.35 -3.61
C ALA A 59 21.75 1.33 -2.87
N THR A 60 21.37 0.07 -2.94
CA THR A 60 21.99 -1.04 -2.19
C THR A 60 23.33 -1.45 -2.78
N VAL A 61 23.37 -1.83 -4.05
CA VAL A 61 24.56 -2.40 -4.72
C VAL A 61 25.43 -1.30 -5.36
N GLY A 62 24.83 -0.16 -5.74
CA GLY A 62 25.52 0.87 -6.52
C GLY A 62 25.57 0.57 -8.02
N LYS A 63 24.89 -0.48 -8.48
CA LYS A 63 24.83 -0.85 -9.89
C LYS A 63 23.76 -0.02 -10.60
N VAL A 64 24.13 0.59 -11.72
CA VAL A 64 23.18 1.32 -12.58
C VAL A 64 22.59 0.34 -13.58
N GLU A 65 21.30 0.02 -13.40
CA GLU A 65 20.54 -0.80 -14.36
C GLU A 65 20.24 -0.01 -15.65
N PRO A 66 20.05 -0.66 -16.82
CA PRO A 66 19.80 0.02 -18.09
C PRO A 66 18.60 0.96 -18.07
N SER A 67 17.55 0.59 -17.33
CA SER A 67 16.37 1.44 -17.13
C SER A 67 16.70 2.73 -16.39
N LEU A 68 17.60 2.69 -15.40
CA LEU A 68 18.07 3.89 -14.68
C LEU A 68 19.13 4.65 -15.48
N ALA A 69 19.97 3.95 -16.25
CA ALA A 69 21.04 4.52 -17.06
C ALA A 69 20.53 5.50 -18.13
N PHE A 70 19.34 5.23 -18.70
CA PHE A 70 18.69 6.16 -19.61
C PHE A 70 18.52 7.55 -18.99
N TYR A 71 18.16 7.62 -17.70
CA TYR A 71 17.94 8.87 -16.98
C TYR A 71 19.26 9.53 -16.55
N ALA A 72 20.29 8.74 -16.26
CA ALA A 72 21.60 9.24 -15.87
C ALA A 72 22.23 10.19 -16.93
N GLY A 73 21.88 10.02 -18.21
CA GLY A 73 22.32 10.91 -19.29
C GLY A 73 21.70 12.31 -19.27
N TYR A 74 20.62 12.53 -18.52
CA TYR A 74 19.90 13.81 -18.47
C TYR A 74 20.24 14.65 -17.23
N VAL A 75 20.94 14.07 -16.25
CA VAL A 75 21.35 14.73 -15.00
C VAL A 75 22.86 14.79 -14.91
N LYS A 76 23.39 15.75 -14.15
CA LYS A 76 24.84 15.83 -13.96
C LYS A 76 25.33 14.61 -13.16
N PRO A 77 26.55 14.13 -13.39
CA PRO A 77 27.11 13.00 -12.65
C PRO A 77 27.13 13.19 -11.12
N GLU A 78 27.28 14.43 -10.66
CA GLU A 78 27.26 14.80 -9.25
C GLU A 78 25.86 14.68 -8.64
N GLU A 79 24.84 15.19 -9.35
CA GLU A 79 23.42 15.10 -8.97
C GLU A 79 22.96 13.63 -8.99
N PHE A 80 23.45 12.84 -9.94
CA PHE A 80 23.15 11.42 -10.00
C PHE A 80 23.77 10.64 -8.82
N LYS A 81 24.93 11.06 -8.31
CA LYS A 81 25.48 10.50 -7.06
C LYS A 81 24.69 10.92 -5.83
N GLN A 82 24.16 12.14 -5.80
CA GLN A 82 23.28 12.62 -4.71
C GLN A 82 21.99 11.81 -4.64
N LEU A 83 21.47 11.33 -5.77
CA LEU A 83 20.31 10.44 -5.80
C LEU A 83 20.52 9.24 -4.87
N ARG A 84 21.70 8.63 -4.88
CA ARG A 84 22.01 7.49 -4.00
C ARG A 84 22.00 7.85 -2.50
N GLN A 85 22.23 9.11 -2.15
CA GLN A 85 22.25 9.55 -0.75
C GLN A 85 20.84 9.75 -0.17
N VAL A 86 19.83 9.89 -1.04
CA VAL A 86 18.44 10.17 -0.65
C VAL A 86 17.49 8.99 -0.89
N LEU A 87 17.97 7.93 -1.55
CA LEU A 87 17.29 6.63 -1.70
C LEU A 87 17.58 5.74 -0.49
#